data_AF-A0A942DX15-F1
#
_entry.id   AF-A0A942DX15-F1
#
_cell.length_a   1.000
_cell.length_b   1.000
_cell.length_c   1.000
_cell.angle_alpha   90.00
_cell.angle_beta   90.00
_cell.angle_gamma   90.00
#
_symmetry.space_group_name_H-M   'P 1'
#
loop_
_entity.id
_entity.type
_entity.pdbx_description
1 polymer ?
#
loop_
_entity_poly.entity_id
_entity_poly.type
_entity_poly.pdbx_seq_one_letter_code
_entity_poly.pdbx_strand_id
1 'polypeptide(L)' 'MHIIYVNGDDWVGLYANGKLVMEGHEIQPMELLEWLVGSGQTIAKVESVEPDMDWLADRGSFPNDYADVVL' A
#
# COMPACT_ATOMS: atom_id res chain seq x y z
N MET A 1 4.67 -4.18 13.08
CA MET A 1 4.02 -4.17 11.75
C MET A 1 5.00 -3.74 10.68
N HIS A 2 5.01 -4.42 9.54
CA HIS A 2 5.74 -4.01 8.34
C HIS A 2 4.79 -3.26 7.41
N ILE A 3 5.12 -2.02 7.06
CA ILE A 3 4.34 -1.18 6.14
C ILE A 3 5.07 -1.06 4.81
N ILE A 4 4.36 -1.26 3.71
CA ILE A 4 4.86 -1.10 2.34
C ILE A 4 3.95 -0.13 1.62
N TYR A 5 4.51 0.99 1.18
CA TYR A 5 3.84 1.96 0.33
C TYR A 5 4.24 1.69 -1.13
N VAL A 6 3.27 1.36 -1.97
CA VAL A 6 3.46 1.14 -3.40
C VAL A 6 2.99 2.39 -4.13
N ASN A 7 3.90 3.07 -4.83
CA ASN A 7 3.63 4.29 -5.56
C ASN A 7 3.57 4.03 -7.06
N GLY A 8 2.37 3.89 -7.61
CA GLY A 8 2.14 3.70 -9.04
C GLY A 8 1.73 4.99 -9.75
N ASP A 9 2.33 6.13 -9.38
CA ASP A 9 2.09 7.49 -9.93
C ASP A 9 0.66 8.01 -9.72
N ASP A 10 -0.30 7.45 -10.45
CA ASP A 10 -1.74 7.77 -10.39
C ASP A 10 -2.55 6.82 -9.49
N TRP A 11 -1.94 5.73 -9.02
CA TRP A 11 -2.58 4.79 -8.09
C TRP A 11 -1.59 4.33 -7.03
N VAL A 12 -1.99 4.42 -5.76
CA VAL A 12 -1.15 4.15 -4.60
C VAL A 12 -1.78 3.09 -3.72
N GLY A 13 -0.95 2.28 -3.09
CA GLY A 13 -1.37 1.15 -2.26
C GLY A 13 -0.57 1.09 -0.98
N LEU A 14 -1.25 0.78 0.13
CA LEU A 14 -0.62 0.55 1.43
C LEU A 14 -0.84 -0.90 1.83
N TYR A 15 0.26 -1.60 2.10
CA TYR A 15 0.23 -2.94 2.64
C TYR A 15 0.73 -2.96 4.07
N ALA A 16 0.05 -3.73 4.92
CA ALA A 16 0.38 -3.98 6.30
C ALA A 16 0.61 -5.46 6.53
N ASN A 17 1.83 -5.84 6.91
CA ASN A 17 2.25 -7.24 7.05
C ASN A 17 1.95 -8.07 5.78
N GLY A 18 2.14 -7.45 4.61
CA GLY A 18 1.91 -8.08 3.30
C GLY A 18 0.46 -8.07 2.82
N LYS A 19 -0.50 -7.52 3.58
CA LYS A 19 -1.91 -7.43 3.18
C LYS A 19 -2.31 -6.01 2.81
N LEU A 20 -3.02 -5.85 1.71
CA LEU A 20 -3.56 -4.56 1.27
C LEU A 20 -4.54 -4.03 2.33
N VAL A 21 -4.35 -2.78 2.75
CA VAL A 21 -5.22 -2.13 3.73
C VAL A 21 -5.90 -0.88 3.18
N MET A 22 -5.25 -0.18 2.25
CA MET A 22 -5.76 1.02 1.58
C MET A 22 -5.22 1.07 0.16
N GLU A 23 -6.03 1.52 -0.79
CA GLU A 23 -5.59 1.88 -2.14
C GLU A 23 -6.45 3.01 -2.71
N GLY A 24 -5.92 3.70 -3.71
CA GLY A 24 -6.64 4.73 -4.45
C GLY A 24 -5.70 5.68 -5.17
N HIS A 25 -6.22 6.79 -5.70
CA HIS A 25 -5.40 7.85 -6.28
C HIS A 25 -4.55 8.61 -5.24
N GLU A 26 -4.98 8.59 -3.99
CA GLU A 26 -4.30 9.25 -2.87
C GLU A 26 -4.62 8.50 -1.58
N ILE A 27 -3.64 8.38 -0.67
CA ILE A 27 -3.89 7.95 0.71
C ILE A 27 -4.01 9.19 1.59
N GLN A 28 -5.20 9.41 2.13
CA GLN A 28 -5.47 10.57 2.98
C GLN A 28 -4.69 10.45 4.30
N PRO A 29 -3.86 11.44 4.68
CA PRO A 29 -3.03 11.34 5.89
C PRO A 29 -3.82 11.08 7.18
N MET A 30 -5.01 11.68 7.31
CA MET A 30 -5.84 11.48 8.49
C MET A 30 -6.41 10.06 8.60
N GLU A 31 -6.86 9.49 7.48
CA GLU A 31 -7.35 8.11 7.43
C GLU A 31 -6.24 7.11 7.77
N LEU A 32 -5.04 7.33 7.23
CA LEU A 32 -3.85 6.55 7.57
C LEU A 32 -3.53 6.60 9.07
N LEU A 33 -3.54 7.80 9.66
CA LEU A 33 -3.24 7.97 11.08
C LEU A 33 -4.31 7.34 11.97
N GLU A 34 -5.59 7.48 11.63
CA GLU A 34 -6.70 6.84 12.35
C GLU A 34 -6.59 5.31 12.29
N TRP A 35 -6.30 4.76 11.13
CA TRP A 35 -6.08 3.31 10.97
C TRP A 35 -4.87 2.83 11.78
N LEU A 36 -3.75 3.56 11.74
CA LEU A 36 -2.54 3.22 12.50
C LEU A 36 -2.82 3.21 14.01
N VAL A 37 -3.47 4.25 14.53
CA VAL A 37 -3.84 4.34 15.95
C VAL A 37 -4.84 3.24 16.32
N GLY A 38 -5.86 3.02 15.49
CA GLY A 38 -6.88 1.98 15.69
C GLY A 38 -6.32 0.55 15.65
N SER A 39 -5.22 0.31 14.94
CA SER A 39 -4.58 -1.00 14.87
C SER A 39 -3.96 -1.45 16.19
N GLY A 40 -3.56 -0.51 17.06
CA GLY A 40 -2.83 -0.79 18.29
C GLY A 40 -1.44 -1.40 18.09
N GLN A 41 -0.93 -1.45 16.85
CA GLN A 41 0.36 -2.06 16.52
C GLN A 41 1.47 -1.01 16.37
N THR A 42 2.67 -1.35 16.82
CA THR A 42 3.87 -0.55 16.54
C THR A 42 4.38 -0.83 15.12
N ILE A 43 4.67 0.22 14.36
CA ILE A 43 5.37 0.13 13.08
C ILE A 43 6.83 -0.24 13.34
N ALA A 44 7.26 -1.38 12.81
CA ALA A 44 8.61 -1.90 12.97
C ALA A 44 9.51 -1.59 11.76
N LYS A 45 8.91 -1.47 10.57
CA LYS A 45 9.60 -1.19 9.31
C LYS A 45 8.62 -0.52 8.34
N VAL A 46 9.13 0.44 7.57
CA VAL A 46 8.41 1.12 6.48
C VAL A 46 9.30 1.08 5.24
N GLU A 47 8.74 0.77 4.09
CA GLU A 47 9.41 0.86 2.80
C GLU A 47 8.48 1.48 1.74
N SER A 48 9.10 2.07 0.73
CA SER A 48 8.40 2.60 -0.45
C SER A 48 8.97 1.90 -1.68
N VAL A 49 8.09 1.46 -2.57
CA VAL A 49 8.44 0.78 -3.82
C VAL A 49 7.60 1.34 -4.97
N GLU A 50 8.10 1.19 -6.18
CA GLU A 50 7.38 1.50 -7.42
C GLU A 50 6.99 0.15 -8.06
N PRO A 51 5.74 -0.03 -8.50
CA PRO A 51 5.33 -1.22 -9.23
C PRO A 51 5.71 -1.12 -10.71
N ASP A 52 5.63 -2.24 -11.41
CA ASP A 52 5.61 -2.24 -12.87
C ASP A 52 4.34 -1.50 -13.35
N MET A 53 4.57 -0.40 -14.08
CA MET A 53 3.51 0.53 -14.44
C MET A 53 2.58 -0.02 -15.53
N ASP A 54 3.08 -0.86 -16.43
CA ASP A 54 2.27 -1.50 -17.47
C ASP A 54 1.34 -2.55 -16.82
N TRP A 55 1.86 -3.34 -15.89
CA TRP A 55 1.10 -4.29 -15.08
C TRP A 55 -0.01 -3.61 -14.26
N LEU A 56 0.30 -2.48 -13.63
CA LEU A 56 -0.69 -1.72 -12.87
C LEU A 56 -1.76 -1.11 -13.79
N ALA A 57 -1.38 -0.57 -14.94
CA ALA A 57 -2.31 -0.01 -15.92
C ALA A 57 -3.29 -1.07 -16.46
N ASP A 58 -2.81 -2.29 -16.72
CA ASP A 58 -3.65 -3.40 -17.18
C ASP A 58 -4.62 -3.89 -16.10
N ARG A 59 -4.20 -3.90 -14.84
CA ARG A 59 -4.99 -4.45 -13.72
C ARG A 59 -5.98 -3.45 -13.13
N GLY A 60 -5.58 -2.18 -13.02
CA GLY A 60 -6.38 -1.08 -12.47
C GLY A 60 -6.60 -1.12 -10.95
N SER A 61 -5.97 -2.06 -10.23
CA SER A 61 -6.00 -2.12 -8.76
C SER A 61 -4.87 -2.99 -8.22
N PHE A 62 -4.59 -2.84 -6.92
CA PHE A 62 -3.60 -3.65 -6.22
C PHE A 62 -4.18 -5.00 -5.76
N PRO A 63 -3.40 -6.09 -5.80
CA PRO A 63 -3.80 -7.36 -5.20
C PRO A 63 -3.90 -7.28 -3.68
N ASN A 64 -4.67 -8.20 -3.07
CA ASN A 64 -4.77 -8.27 -1.60
C ASN A 64 -3.45 -8.66 -0.92
N ASP A 65 -2.56 -9.34 -1.63
CA ASP A 65 -1.28 -9.84 -1.14
C ASP A 65 -0.13 -9.12 -1.85
N TYR A 66 0.77 -8.49 -1.10
CA TYR A 66 1.92 -7.76 -1.66
C TYR A 66 2.83 -8.64 -2.51
N ALA A 67 2.91 -9.94 -2.19
CA ALA A 67 3.70 -10.90 -2.96
C ALA A 67 3.26 -11.04 -4.42
N ASP A 68 2.04 -10.60 -4.76
CA ASP A 68 1.50 -10.61 -6.11
C ASP A 68 1.72 -9.29 -6.87
N VAL A 69 2.37 -8.31 -6.24
CA VAL A 69 2.76 -7.04 -6.88
C VAL A 69 3.99 -7.28 -7.74
N VAL A 70 3.90 -6.85 -9.01
CA VAL A 70 5.05 -6.81 -9.92
C VAL A 70 5.72 -5.46 -9.75
N LEU A 71 7.05 -5.47 -9.63
CA LEU A 71 7.92 -4.30 -9.45
C LEU A 71 8.76 -4.05 -10.69
#